data_AF-A0A849SIQ8-F1
#
_entry.id   AF-A0A849SIQ8-F1
#
_cell.length_a   1.000
_cell.length_b   1.000
_cell.length_c   1.000
_cell.angle_alpha   90.00
_cell.angle_beta   90.00
_cell.angle_gamma   90.00
#
_symmetry.space_group_name_H-M   'P 1'
#
loop_
_entity.id
_entity.type
_entity.pdbx_description
1 polymer ?
#
loop_
_entity_poly.entity_id
_entity_poly.type
_entity_poly.pdbx_seq_one_letter_code
_entity_poly.pdbx_strand_id
1 'polypeptide(L)' 'MVQALVFRDGSVAETRVVRSIPMLDDAAVDCVRQWRFTPGMTNGEPVAVWVTIPIKFSLR' A
#
# COMPACT_ATOMS: atom_id res chain seq x y z
N MET A 1 4.66 8.66 -2.33
CA MET A 1 4.94 7.27 -1.87
C MET A 1 3.97 6.95 -0.77
N VAL A 2 3.38 5.76 -0.79
CA VAL A 2 2.41 5.31 0.21
C VAL A 2 2.95 4.04 0.86
N GLN A 3 2.90 3.97 2.19
CA GLN A 3 3.07 2.73 2.93
C GLN A 3 1.71 2.09 3.17
N ALA A 4 1.64 0.77 3.05
CA ALA A 4 0.44 0.01 3.32
C ALA A 4 0.75 -1.16 4.26
N LEU A 5 -0.12 -1.37 5.24
CA LEU A 5 -0.13 -2.59 6.04
C LEU A 5 -0.95 -3.64 5.30
N VAL A 6 -0.29 -4.69 4.84
CA VAL A 6 -0.92 -5.82 4.18
C VAL A 6 -1.16 -6.90 5.21
N PHE A 7 -2.40 -7.33 5.37
CA PHE A 7 -2.78 -8.43 6.27
C PHE A 7 -2.48 -9.80 5.66
N ARG A 8 -2.58 -10.83 6.51
CA ARG A 8 -2.32 -12.23 6.16
C ARG A 8 -3.21 -12.79 5.04
N ASP A 9 -4.31 -12.12 4.72
CA ASP A 9 -5.23 -12.48 3.61
C ASP A 9 -4.95 -11.70 2.31
N GLY A 10 -3.92 -10.84 2.33
CA GLY A 10 -3.52 -9.98 1.24
C GLY A 10 -4.25 -8.64 1.15
N SER A 11 -5.20 -8.36 2.05
CA SER A 11 -5.94 -7.10 2.07
C SER A 11 -5.10 -5.96 2.65
N VAL A 12 -5.36 -4.73 2.20
CA VAL A 12 -4.76 -3.53 2.78
C VAL A 12 -5.59 -3.06 3.97
N ALA A 13 -4.99 -3.05 5.15
CA ALA A 13 -5.66 -2.67 6.39
C ALA A 13 -5.46 -1.19 6.74
N GLU A 14 -4.23 -0.70 6.59
CA GLU A 14 -3.86 0.69 6.87
C GLU A 14 -3.00 1.26 5.75
N THR A 15 -3.06 2.57 5.55
CA THR A 15 -2.24 3.29 4.58
C THR A 15 -1.69 4.57 5.18
N ARG A 16 -0.45 4.93 4.83
CA ARG A 16 0.22 6.16 5.30
C ARG A 16 0.97 6.81 4.14
N VAL A 17 0.83 8.12 3.97
CA VAL A 17 1.60 8.87 2.99
C VAL A 17 3.01 9.11 3.54
N VAL A 18 4.03 8.61 2.85
CA VAL A 18 5.45 8.76 3.24
C VAL A 18 6.13 9.88 2.45
N ARG A 19 5.71 10.08 1.21
CA ARG A 19 6.13 11.23 0.39
C ARG A 19 4.90 11.83 -0.25
N SER A 20 4.57 13.05 0.18
CA SER A 20 3.36 13.77 -0.20
C SER A 20 3.54 14.55 -1.50
N ILE A 21 2.47 14.54 -2.30
CA ILE A 21 2.17 15.57 -3.29
C ILE A 21 0.73 15.98 -2.98
N PRO A 22 0.49 17.10 -2.26
CA PRO A 22 -0.77 17.33 -1.54
C PRO A 22 -2.06 17.13 -2.35
N MET A 23 -2.07 17.57 -3.61
CA MET A 23 -3.24 17.44 -4.49
C MET A 23 -3.49 16.01 -5.02
N LEU A 24 -2.57 15.07 -4.79
CA LEU A 24 -2.59 13.70 -5.29
C LEU A 24 -2.58 12.65 -4.17
N ASP A 25 -2.46 13.07 -2.91
CA ASP A 25 -2.30 12.15 -1.78
C ASP A 25 -3.53 11.25 -1.61
N ASP A 26 -4.74 11.81 -1.66
CA ASP A 26 -5.99 11.06 -1.56
C ASP A 26 -6.12 10.04 -2.70
N ALA A 27 -5.85 10.47 -3.94
CA ALA A 27 -5.87 9.58 -5.10
C ALA A 27 -4.83 8.44 -4.98
N ALA A 28 -3.65 8.73 -4.44
CA ALA A 28 -2.62 7.72 -4.20
C ALA A 28 -3.06 6.71 -3.13
N VAL A 29 -3.67 7.18 -2.05
CA VAL A 29 -4.17 6.33 -0.95
C VAL A 29 -5.33 5.46 -1.43
N ASP A 30 -6.30 6.03 -2.13
CA ASP A 30 -7.47 5.31 -2.63
C ASP A 30 -7.08 4.22 -3.63
N CYS A 31 -6.13 4.51 -4.52
CA CYS A 31 -5.56 3.52 -5.44
C CYS A 31 -4.98 2.32 -4.69
N VAL A 32 -4.15 2.58 -3.66
CA VAL A 32 -3.48 1.51 -2.89
C VAL A 32 -4.47 0.69 -2.06
N ARG A 33 -5.49 1.32 -1.48
CA ARG A 33 -6.52 0.63 -0.65
C ARG A 33 -7.32 -0.39 -1.45
N GLN A 34 -7.44 -0.23 -2.76
CA GLN A 34 -8.19 -1.14 -3.62
C GLN A 34 -7.38 -2.38 -4.03
N TRP A 35 -6.06 -2.38 -3.81
CA TRP A 35 -5.21 -3.48 -4.22
C TRP A 35 -5.31 -4.66 -3.26
N ARG A 36 -5.11 -5.86 -3.82
CA ARG A 36 -4.90 -7.08 -3.08
C ARG A 36 -3.49 -7.59 -3.36
N PHE A 37 -2.73 -7.81 -2.30
CA PHE A 37 -1.36 -8.24 -2.36
C PHE A 37 -1.23 -9.73 -2.03
N THR A 38 -0.11 -10.33 -2.42
CA THR A 38 0.32 -11.57 -1.78
C THR A 38 0.83 -11.23 -0.38
N PRO A 39 0.33 -11.86 0.69
CA PRO A 39 0.80 -11.59 2.03
C PRO A 39 2.28 -11.94 2.18
N GLY A 40 2.96 -11.25 3.09
CA GLY A 40 4.31 -11.64 3.48
C GLY A 40 4.27 -13.03 4.14
N MET A 41 5.32 -13.82 3.92
CA MET A 41 5.44 -15.15 4.51
C MET A 41 6.62 -15.17 5.48
N THR A 42 6.46 -15.79 6.64
CA THR A 42 7.54 -16.07 7.59
C THR A 42 7.37 -17.50 8.09
N ASN A 43 8.41 -18.33 7.94
CA ASN A 43 8.36 -19.76 8.30
C ASN A 43 7.18 -20.53 7.69
N GLY A 44 6.74 -20.15 6.48
CA GLY A 44 5.60 -20.78 5.79
C GLY A 44 4.23 -20.26 6.21
N GLU A 45 4.15 -19.34 7.16
CA GLU A 45 2.90 -18.73 7.63
C GLU A 45 2.73 -17.30 7.09
N PRO A 46 1.51 -16.91 6.68
CA PRO A 46 1.23 -15.56 6.25
C PRO A 46 1.22 -14.59 7.43
N VAL A 47 2.00 -13.53 7.32
CA VAL A 47 2.18 -12.50 8.35
C VAL A 47 1.79 -11.13 7.81
N ALA A 48 1.29 -10.27 8.69
CA ALA A 48 1.00 -8.90 8.34
C ALA A 48 2.31 -8.10 8.21
N VAL A 49 2.47 -7.35 7.11
CA VAL A 49 3.71 -6.62 6.82
C VAL A 49 3.44 -5.23 6.27
N TRP A 50 4.32 -4.29 6.60
CA TRP A 50 4.35 -2.98 5.98
C TRP A 50 5.12 -3.03 4.66
N VAL A 51 4.51 -2.54 3.59
CA VAL A 51 5.14 -2.39 2.27
C VAL A 51 5.18 -0.92 1.87
N THR A 52 6.25 -0.50 1.19
CA THR A 52 6.38 0.87 0.67
C THR A 52 6.19 0.86 -0.85
N ILE A 53 5.18 1.60 -1.32
CA ILE A 53 4.72 1.56 -2.69
C ILE A 53 5.03 2.91 -3.38
N PRO A 54 5.85 2.91 -4.43
CA PRO A 54 6.03 4.09 -5.27
C PRO A 54 4.81 4.26 -6.20
N ILE A 55 4.15 5.41 -6.11
CA ILE A 55 3.04 5.79 -7.01
C ILE A 55 3.58 6.84 -7.98
N LYS A 56 3.43 6.57 -9.28
CA LYS A 56 3.84 7.48 -10.36
C LYS A 56 2.59 8.04 -11.04
N PHE A 57 2.46 9.36 -11.02
CA PHE A 57 1.42 10.07 -11.75
C PHE A 57 1.99 10.55 -13.09
N SER A 58 1.17 10.54 -14.14
CA SER A 58 1.48 11.10 -15.45
C SER A 58 0.34 11.99 -15.89
N LEU A 59 0.63 13.26 -16.15
CA LEU A 59 -0.31 14.18 -16.79
C LEU A 59 -0.33 13.90 -18.30
N ARG A 60 -1.52 13.94 -18.88
CA ARG A 60 -1.72 13.92 -20.32
C ARG A 60 -2.14 15.31 -20.79
#